data_AF-A0AAU6H3X4-F1
#
_entry.id   AF-A0AAU6H3X4-F1
#
_cell.length_a   1.000
_cell.length_b   1.000
_cell.length_c   1.000
_cell.angle_alpha   90.00
_cell.angle_beta   90.00
_cell.angle_gamma   90.00
#
_symmetry.space_group_name_H-M   'P 1'
#
loop_
_entity.id
_entity.type
_entity.pdbx_description
1 polymer ?
#
loop_
_entity_poly.entity_id
_entity_poly.type
_entity_poly.pdbx_seq_one_letter_code
_entity_poly.pdbx_strand_id
1 'polypeptide(L)'
;MSSHSAFAEAADALAVHVLGALDGTGGAVQPARYVDDAPDTLAALAAVRVLGADVFSPHLLAGQAFEPQDAAVVVKAFDAFPASDTTEEATVARRDHATAVLLARLSRDDSLRALAPEPADDVLPTTGEWSAWSVRMAQLAPLATLGLDGPVHAAARGGALPLSRGFSRSILRRDFPTAGRLVRWLAWLRHEGVGLPLDPDVAVEHVHLVGGAGPRAALDLAIARHFLERSSGTAPEAART
;
A
#
# COMPACT_ATOMS: atom_id res chain seq x y z
N MET A 1 11.78 24.72 9.59
CA MET A 1 11.34 23.34 9.29
C MET A 1 12.25 22.79 8.21
N SER A 2 12.81 21.59 8.36
CA SER A 2 13.56 20.97 7.27
C SER A 2 12.60 20.51 6.17
N SER A 3 13.06 20.43 4.92
CA SER A 3 12.27 19.91 3.80
C SER A 3 11.71 18.50 4.07
N HIS A 4 12.47 17.67 4.78
CA HIS A 4 12.02 16.32 5.18
C HIS A 4 10.84 16.32 6.15
N SER A 5 10.76 17.29 7.09
CA SER A 5 9.61 17.43 8.00
C SER A 5 8.35 17.80 7.22
N ALA A 6 8.47 18.78 6.31
CA ALA A 6 7.36 19.22 5.48
C ALA A 6 6.82 18.10 4.57
N PHE A 7 7.70 17.27 3.99
CA PHE A 7 7.28 16.13 3.17
C PHE A 7 6.61 15.03 3.99
N ALA A 8 7.12 14.75 5.19
CA ALA A 8 6.51 13.77 6.08
C ALA A 8 5.11 14.21 6.55
N GLU A 9 4.96 15.49 6.92
CA GLU A 9 3.68 16.08 7.31
C GLU A 9 2.68 16.07 6.15
N ALA A 10 3.10 16.42 4.93
CA ALA A 10 2.26 16.35 3.75
C ALA A 10 1.83 14.90 3.44
N ALA A 11 2.74 13.92 3.55
CA ALA A 11 2.41 12.51 3.38
C ALA A 11 1.40 12.01 4.41
N ASP A 12 1.55 12.39 5.67
CA ASP A 12 0.59 12.05 6.73
C ASP A 12 -0.76 12.73 6.48
N ALA A 13 -0.79 13.99 6.03
CA ALA A 13 -2.02 14.69 5.65
C ALA A 13 -2.73 13.99 4.49
N LEU A 14 -2.03 13.69 3.39
CA LEU A 14 -2.63 12.97 2.26
C LEU A 14 -3.15 11.58 2.67
N ALA A 15 -2.44 10.87 3.57
CA ALA A 15 -2.92 9.59 4.11
C ALA A 15 -4.25 9.73 4.86
N VAL A 16 -4.48 10.83 5.59
CA VAL A 16 -5.80 11.13 6.22
C VAL A 16 -6.89 11.31 5.15
N HIS A 17 -6.60 12.03 4.07
CA HIS A 17 -7.56 12.21 2.97
C HIS A 17 -7.92 10.86 2.31
N VAL A 18 -6.92 10.01 2.05
CA VAL A 18 -7.14 8.68 1.47
C VAL A 18 -7.95 7.78 2.42
N LEU A 19 -7.60 7.79 3.71
CA LEU A 19 -8.32 7.06 4.74
C LEU A 19 -9.78 7.51 4.83
N GLY A 20 -10.04 8.82 4.88
CA GLY A 20 -11.40 9.35 4.97
C GLY A 20 -12.27 8.92 3.79
N ALA A 21 -11.72 8.90 2.58
CA ALA A 21 -12.43 8.44 1.41
C ALA A 21 -12.68 6.93 1.40
N LEU A 22 -11.72 6.12 1.87
CA LEU A 22 -11.91 4.67 2.03
C LEU A 22 -13.02 4.35 3.03
N ASP A 23 -13.03 5.04 4.18
CA ASP A 23 -14.03 4.81 5.24
C ASP A 23 -15.40 5.45 4.93
N GLY A 24 -15.53 6.16 3.80
CA GLY A 24 -16.75 6.91 3.42
C GLY A 24 -17.08 8.10 4.33
N THR A 25 -16.17 8.48 5.22
CA THR A 25 -16.30 9.62 6.14
C THR A 25 -15.83 10.94 5.51
N GLY A 26 -15.03 10.84 4.44
CA GLY A 26 -14.64 11.92 3.55
C GLY A 26 -15.35 11.86 2.20
N GLY A 27 -15.22 12.94 1.42
CA GLY A 27 -15.54 12.89 -0.02
C GLY A 27 -14.57 11.98 -0.78
N ALA A 28 -14.80 11.78 -2.07
CA ALA A 28 -13.85 11.06 -2.92
C ALA A 28 -12.44 11.68 -2.82
N VAL A 29 -11.39 10.85 -2.77
CA VAL A 29 -10.03 11.41 -2.82
C VAL A 29 -9.83 12.07 -4.16
N GLN A 30 -9.38 13.32 -4.11
CA GLN A 30 -9.01 14.09 -5.30
C GLN A 30 -7.55 14.54 -5.11
N PRO A 31 -6.55 13.69 -5.41
CA PRO A 31 -5.14 14.09 -5.36
C PRO A 31 -4.86 15.42 -6.07
N ALA A 32 -5.56 15.70 -7.18
CA ALA A 32 -5.46 16.98 -7.87
C ALA A 32 -5.84 18.15 -6.96
N ARG A 33 -7.02 18.08 -6.35
CA ARG A 33 -7.50 19.10 -5.42
C ARG A 33 -6.60 19.26 -4.20
N TYR A 34 -6.12 18.14 -3.63
CA TYR A 34 -5.18 18.19 -2.51
C TYR A 34 -3.92 18.97 -2.87
N VAL A 35 -3.36 18.75 -4.07
CA VAL A 35 -2.17 19.47 -4.53
C VAL A 35 -2.46 20.95 -4.84
N ASP A 36 -3.62 21.26 -5.41
CA ASP A 36 -4.03 22.63 -5.73
C ASP A 36 -4.29 23.47 -4.47
N ASP A 37 -4.88 22.86 -3.44
CA ASP A 37 -5.19 23.50 -2.16
C ASP A 37 -3.96 23.59 -1.23
N ALA A 38 -2.85 22.91 -1.57
CA ALA A 38 -1.68 22.84 -0.71
C ALA A 38 -0.86 24.14 -0.68
N PRO A 39 -0.44 24.63 0.50
CA PRO A 39 0.41 25.82 0.61
C PRO A 39 1.83 25.59 0.07
N ASP A 40 2.29 24.33 0.08
CA ASP A 40 3.55 23.90 -0.55
C ASP A 40 3.24 22.77 -1.55
N THR A 41 3.14 23.15 -2.83
CA THR A 41 2.89 22.22 -3.94
C THR A 41 3.96 21.14 -4.05
N LEU A 42 5.23 21.45 -3.76
CA LEU A 42 6.31 20.46 -3.87
C LEU A 42 6.19 19.40 -2.76
N ALA A 43 5.85 19.81 -1.55
CA ALA A 43 5.56 18.89 -0.45
C ALA A 43 4.33 18.02 -0.73
N ALA A 44 3.29 18.58 -1.35
CA ALA A 44 2.11 17.81 -1.75
C ALA A 44 2.42 16.79 -2.87
N LEU A 45 3.25 17.14 -3.85
CA LEU A 45 3.72 16.18 -4.86
C LEU A 45 4.62 15.10 -4.23
N ALA A 46 5.45 15.45 -3.23
CA ALA A 46 6.22 14.48 -2.47
C ALA A 46 5.31 13.51 -1.71
N ALA A 47 4.20 13.99 -1.15
CA ALA A 47 3.19 13.16 -0.48
C ALA A 47 2.58 12.12 -1.43
N VAL A 48 2.17 12.54 -2.63
CA VAL A 48 1.67 11.64 -3.68
C VAL A 48 2.71 10.55 -3.99
N ARG A 49 3.98 10.97 -4.09
CA ARG A 49 5.10 10.06 -4.36
C ARG A 49 5.35 9.06 -3.22
N VAL A 50 5.26 9.52 -1.97
CA VAL A 50 5.50 8.73 -0.76
C VAL A 50 4.38 7.72 -0.54
N LEU A 51 3.12 8.06 -0.81
CA LEU A 51 2.01 7.11 -0.75
C LEU A 51 2.09 6.11 -1.90
N GLY A 52 2.43 6.56 -3.11
CA GLY A 52 2.58 5.71 -4.28
C GLY A 52 1.26 4.99 -4.60
N ALA A 53 1.29 3.67 -4.73
CA ALA A 53 0.13 2.85 -5.07
C ALA A 53 -1.09 3.04 -4.15
N ASP A 54 -0.89 3.49 -2.90
CA ASP A 54 -1.99 3.69 -1.95
C ASP A 54 -2.92 4.84 -2.33
N VAL A 55 -2.49 5.79 -3.17
CA VAL A 55 -3.37 6.87 -3.68
C VAL A 55 -4.53 6.32 -4.52
N PHE A 56 -4.38 5.12 -5.09
CA PHE A 56 -5.41 4.45 -5.89
C PHE A 56 -6.35 3.58 -5.05
N SER A 57 -6.06 3.37 -3.77
CA SER A 57 -6.84 2.46 -2.91
C SER A 57 -8.34 2.76 -2.84
N PRO A 58 -8.83 4.03 -2.81
CA PRO A 58 -10.28 4.29 -2.81
C PRO A 58 -10.95 3.86 -4.11
N HIS A 59 -10.27 4.02 -5.24
CA HIS A 59 -10.76 3.52 -6.52
C HIS A 59 -10.79 1.99 -6.54
N LEU A 60 -9.68 1.36 -6.14
CA LEU A 60 -9.49 -0.08 -6.23
C LEU A 60 -10.36 -0.87 -5.24
N LEU A 61 -10.50 -0.40 -4.00
CA LEU A 61 -11.15 -1.14 -2.91
C LEU A 61 -12.59 -0.68 -2.65
N ALA A 62 -12.85 0.62 -2.75
CA ALA A 62 -14.15 1.23 -2.49
C ALA A 62 -14.93 1.63 -3.77
N GLY A 63 -14.35 1.42 -4.96
CA GLY A 63 -15.02 1.65 -6.24
C GLY A 63 -15.28 3.13 -6.58
N GLN A 64 -14.59 4.07 -5.93
CA GLN A 64 -14.70 5.50 -6.25
C GLN A 64 -14.16 5.79 -7.65
N ALA A 65 -14.61 6.87 -8.28
CA ALA A 65 -14.06 7.28 -9.58
C ALA A 65 -12.60 7.73 -9.45
N PHE A 66 -11.77 7.41 -10.46
CA PHE A 66 -10.40 7.91 -10.58
C PHE A 66 -10.34 8.87 -11.76
N GLU A 67 -10.24 10.16 -11.48
CA GLU A 67 -10.40 11.21 -12.48
C GLU A 67 -9.10 11.47 -13.27
N PRO A 68 -9.18 11.90 -14.55
CA PRO A 68 -8.00 12.21 -15.36
C PRO A 68 -7.06 13.26 -14.73
N GLN A 69 -7.62 14.22 -13.99
CA GLN A 69 -6.86 15.24 -13.26
C GLN A 69 -6.00 14.64 -12.14
N ASP A 70 -6.49 13.59 -11.48
CA ASP A 70 -5.75 12.90 -10.41
C ASP A 70 -4.61 12.08 -11.01
N ALA A 71 -4.85 11.44 -12.16
CA ALA A 71 -3.80 10.79 -12.95
C ALA A 71 -2.69 11.77 -13.34
N ALA A 72 -3.04 12.97 -13.82
CA ALA A 72 -2.08 14.01 -14.19
C ALA A 72 -1.21 14.46 -13.00
N VAL A 73 -1.75 14.49 -11.78
CA VAL A 73 -0.97 14.81 -10.58
C VAL A 73 0.02 13.70 -10.21
N VAL A 74 -0.32 12.43 -10.42
CA VAL A 74 0.65 11.35 -10.23
C VAL A 74 1.81 11.48 -11.24
N VAL A 75 1.51 11.78 -12.51
CA VAL A 75 2.56 12.07 -13.51
C VAL A 75 3.44 13.25 -13.07
N LYS A 76 2.83 14.36 -12.66
CA LYS A 76 3.54 15.54 -12.16
C LYS A 76 4.42 15.24 -10.94
N ALA A 77 4.02 14.30 -10.08
CA ALA A 77 4.82 13.85 -8.96
C ALA A 77 6.06 13.06 -9.41
N PHE A 78 5.96 12.25 -10.47
CA PHE A 78 7.12 11.59 -11.09
C PHE A 78 8.04 12.60 -11.80
N ASP A 79 7.50 13.64 -12.42
CA ASP A 79 8.32 14.71 -13.02
C ASP A 79 9.11 15.49 -11.97
N ALA A 80 8.48 15.79 -10.82
CA ALA A 80 9.12 16.50 -9.70
C ALA A 80 10.10 15.60 -8.92
N PHE A 81 9.80 14.31 -8.83
CA PHE A 81 10.59 13.30 -8.12
C PHE A 81 10.77 12.05 -8.99
N PRO A 82 11.74 12.09 -9.93
CA PRO A 82 12.01 10.98 -10.85
C PRO A 82 12.29 9.67 -10.11
N ALA A 83 11.86 8.55 -10.69
CA ALA A 83 12.16 7.23 -10.15
C ALA A 83 13.68 6.98 -10.11
N SER A 84 14.13 6.38 -9.02
CA SER A 84 15.53 5.97 -8.87
C SER A 84 15.82 4.74 -9.71
N ASP A 85 16.98 4.70 -10.35
CA ASP A 85 17.53 3.56 -11.07
C ASP A 85 18.62 2.82 -10.25
N THR A 86 18.82 3.20 -8.99
CA THR A 86 19.88 2.64 -8.14
C THR A 86 19.43 1.39 -7.40
N THR A 87 20.34 0.43 -7.23
CA THR A 87 20.09 -0.81 -6.50
C THR A 87 19.95 -0.60 -4.99
N GLU A 88 20.58 0.45 -4.44
CA GLU A 88 20.47 0.82 -3.02
C GLU A 88 19.03 1.22 -2.64
N GLU A 89 18.25 1.69 -3.62
CA GLU A 89 16.86 2.12 -3.48
C GLU A 89 15.87 1.11 -4.08
N ALA A 90 16.24 -0.17 -4.19
CA ALA A 90 15.42 -1.20 -4.84
C ALA A 90 13.98 -1.31 -4.30
N THR A 91 13.74 -1.09 -2.99
CA THR A 91 12.38 -1.05 -2.44
C THR A 91 11.59 0.15 -2.99
N VAL A 92 12.22 1.31 -3.08
CA VAL A 92 11.61 2.52 -3.65
C VAL A 92 11.30 2.27 -5.12
N ALA A 93 12.27 1.81 -5.91
CA ALA A 93 12.07 1.48 -7.32
C ALA A 93 10.90 0.49 -7.54
N ARG A 94 10.73 -0.53 -6.68
CA ARG A 94 9.57 -1.45 -6.73
C ARG A 94 8.24 -0.76 -6.46
N ARG A 95 8.18 0.16 -5.49
CA ARG A 95 6.96 0.94 -5.19
C ARG A 95 6.62 1.90 -6.33
N ASP A 96 7.65 2.47 -6.94
CA ASP A 96 7.54 3.40 -8.05
C ASP A 96 7.01 2.71 -9.28
N HIS A 97 7.61 1.57 -9.63
CA HIS A 97 7.16 0.71 -10.71
C HIS A 97 5.71 0.24 -10.50
N ALA A 98 5.36 -0.21 -9.29
CA ALA A 98 3.98 -0.57 -8.95
C ALA A 98 3.00 0.60 -9.17
N THR A 99 3.40 1.81 -8.80
CA THR A 99 2.59 3.03 -8.99
C THR A 99 2.41 3.34 -10.47
N ALA A 100 3.48 3.28 -11.27
CA ALA A 100 3.44 3.51 -12.71
C ALA A 100 2.59 2.45 -13.46
N VAL A 101 2.68 1.19 -13.06
CA VAL A 101 1.87 0.09 -13.62
C VAL A 101 0.38 0.30 -13.34
N LEU A 102 0.02 0.66 -12.11
CA LEU A 102 -1.37 0.97 -11.76
C LEU A 102 -1.87 2.20 -12.52
N LEU A 103 -1.08 3.28 -12.55
CA LEU A 103 -1.43 4.50 -13.28
C LEU A 103 -1.68 4.21 -14.76
N ALA A 104 -0.78 3.49 -15.43
CA ALA A 104 -0.93 3.10 -16.83
C ALA A 104 -2.23 2.32 -17.08
N ARG A 105 -2.55 1.37 -16.19
CA ARG A 105 -3.77 0.56 -16.27
C ARG A 105 -5.02 1.42 -16.09
N LEU A 106 -5.07 2.25 -15.05
CA LEU A 106 -6.23 3.04 -14.68
C LEU A 106 -6.51 4.15 -15.70
N SER A 107 -5.46 4.77 -16.24
CA SER A 107 -5.55 5.77 -17.31
C SER A 107 -5.73 5.17 -18.71
N ARG A 108 -5.58 3.84 -18.85
CA ARG A 108 -5.53 3.13 -20.14
C ARG A 108 -4.48 3.70 -21.09
N ASP A 109 -3.33 4.05 -20.53
CA ASP A 109 -2.18 4.60 -21.25
C ASP A 109 -0.92 3.84 -20.85
N ASP A 110 -0.55 2.86 -21.69
CA ASP A 110 0.61 2.00 -21.46
C ASP A 110 1.95 2.76 -21.50
N SER A 111 2.00 3.96 -22.09
CA SER A 111 3.22 4.78 -22.11
C SER A 111 3.65 5.24 -20.71
N LEU A 112 2.68 5.37 -19.78
CA LEU A 112 2.93 5.77 -18.40
C LEU A 112 3.73 4.73 -17.61
N ARG A 113 3.87 3.49 -18.09
CA ARG A 113 4.80 2.51 -17.49
C ARG A 113 6.26 2.98 -17.55
N ALA A 114 6.61 3.84 -18.50
CA ALA A 114 7.96 4.37 -18.63
C ALA A 114 8.35 5.36 -17.53
N LEU A 115 7.41 5.84 -16.71
CA LEU A 115 7.67 6.74 -15.58
C LEU A 115 8.54 6.09 -14.50
N ALA A 116 8.48 4.76 -14.37
CA ALA A 116 9.32 3.99 -13.46
C ALA A 116 9.70 2.66 -14.10
N PRO A 117 11.00 2.46 -14.42
CA PRO A 117 11.45 1.24 -15.07
C PRO A 117 11.17 0.01 -14.20
N GLU A 118 11.06 -1.15 -14.85
CA GLU A 118 10.98 -2.40 -14.11
C GLU A 118 12.28 -2.57 -13.30
N PRO A 119 12.19 -2.69 -11.97
CA PRO A 119 13.36 -2.83 -11.13
C PRO A 119 14.05 -4.16 -11.48
N ALA A 120 15.38 -4.15 -11.51
CA ALA A 120 16.15 -5.37 -11.68
C ALA A 120 15.73 -6.44 -10.67
N ASP A 121 15.91 -7.72 -11.03
CA ASP A 121 15.66 -8.88 -10.17
C ASP A 121 16.62 -8.89 -8.96
N ASP A 122 16.41 -7.96 -8.03
CA ASP A 122 16.91 -8.06 -6.67
C ASP A 122 16.02 -9.07 -5.95
N VAL A 123 16.49 -10.32 -5.89
CA VAL A 123 15.79 -11.43 -5.27
C VAL A 123 15.48 -11.02 -3.83
N LEU A 124 14.20 -10.84 -3.51
CA LEU A 124 13.76 -10.67 -2.11
C LEU A 124 14.53 -11.68 -1.24
N PRO A 125 15.02 -11.30 -0.04
CA PRO A 125 15.80 -12.21 0.80
C PRO A 125 15.09 -13.56 0.90
N THR A 126 15.85 -14.66 0.90
CA THR A 126 15.20 -15.98 0.99
C THR A 126 14.34 -16.06 2.25
N THR A 127 13.21 -16.77 2.18
CA THR A 127 12.29 -16.89 3.31
C THR A 127 12.92 -17.56 4.55
N GLY A 128 14.07 -18.24 4.39
CA GLY A 128 14.90 -18.75 5.48
C GLY A 128 15.43 -17.64 6.40
N GLU A 129 15.65 -16.44 5.86
CA GLU A 129 16.00 -15.22 6.59
C GLU A 129 14.74 -14.41 6.95
N TRP A 130 13.74 -15.11 7.51
CA TRP A 130 12.38 -14.59 7.68
C TRP A 130 12.28 -13.20 8.33
N SER A 131 13.21 -12.84 9.23
CA SER A 131 13.22 -11.52 9.88
C SER A 131 13.57 -10.40 8.88
N ALA A 132 14.65 -10.56 8.10
CA ALA A 132 15.05 -9.57 7.10
C ALA A 132 14.02 -9.49 5.96
N TRP A 133 13.52 -10.66 5.55
CA TRP A 133 12.46 -10.76 4.56
C TRP A 133 11.16 -10.06 5.02
N SER A 134 10.73 -10.25 6.28
CA SER A 134 9.52 -9.59 6.81
C SER A 134 9.67 -8.07 6.83
N VAL A 135 10.85 -7.55 7.18
CA VAL A 135 11.13 -6.10 7.12
C VAL A 135 10.98 -5.59 5.69
N ARG A 136 11.51 -6.32 4.70
CA ARG A 136 11.37 -5.96 3.29
C ARG A 136 9.91 -6.00 2.84
N MET A 137 9.15 -7.02 3.22
CA MET A 137 7.72 -7.12 2.93
C MET A 137 6.93 -5.98 3.56
N ALA A 138 7.26 -5.57 4.79
CA ALA A 138 6.65 -4.41 5.43
C ALA A 138 6.92 -3.13 4.62
N GLN A 139 8.15 -2.90 4.15
CA GLN A 139 8.45 -1.75 3.29
C GLN A 139 7.70 -1.77 1.95
N LEU A 140 7.35 -2.97 1.46
CA LEU A 140 6.60 -3.19 0.23
C LEU A 140 5.08 -3.33 0.47
N ALA A 141 4.56 -3.03 1.66
CA ALA A 141 3.13 -3.11 1.96
C ALA A 141 2.20 -2.39 0.95
N PRO A 142 2.57 -1.25 0.34
CA PRO A 142 1.76 -0.62 -0.71
C PRO A 142 1.51 -1.50 -1.95
N LEU A 143 2.32 -2.55 -2.17
CA LEU A 143 2.10 -3.51 -3.26
C LEU A 143 0.98 -4.52 -2.92
N ALA A 144 0.61 -4.69 -1.65
CA ALA A 144 -0.56 -5.44 -1.23
C ALA A 144 -1.83 -4.64 -1.56
N THR A 145 -2.17 -4.61 -2.84
CA THR A 145 -3.28 -3.86 -3.44
C THR A 145 -3.92 -4.71 -4.56
N LEU A 146 -5.09 -4.32 -5.03
CA LEU A 146 -5.73 -4.98 -6.16
C LEU A 146 -5.12 -4.53 -7.49
N GLY A 147 -5.16 -5.41 -8.49
CA GLY A 147 -4.71 -5.09 -9.84
C GLY A 147 -3.18 -5.13 -10.03
N LEU A 148 -2.42 -5.54 -9.01
CA LEU A 148 -1.00 -5.87 -9.15
C LEU A 148 -0.80 -7.37 -8.91
N ASP A 149 0.07 -7.98 -9.72
CA ASP A 149 0.62 -9.31 -9.48
C ASP A 149 2.05 -9.34 -10.06
N GLY A 150 2.92 -10.12 -9.45
CA GLY A 150 4.34 -10.15 -9.80
C GLY A 150 5.20 -10.91 -8.81
N PRO A 151 6.55 -10.80 -8.90
CA PRO A 151 7.47 -11.56 -8.07
C PRO A 151 7.29 -11.34 -6.56
N VAL A 152 6.94 -10.13 -6.14
CA VAL A 152 6.67 -9.80 -4.72
C VAL A 152 5.39 -10.50 -4.23
N HIS A 153 4.34 -10.50 -5.04
CA HIS A 153 3.08 -11.20 -4.74
C HIS A 153 3.25 -12.71 -4.70
N ALA A 154 4.03 -13.27 -5.64
CA ALA A 154 4.41 -14.69 -5.62
C ALA A 154 5.20 -15.05 -4.36
N ALA A 155 6.15 -14.20 -3.95
CA ALA A 155 6.90 -14.38 -2.71
C ALA A 155 6.00 -14.28 -1.47
N ALA A 156 5.02 -13.36 -1.46
CA ALA A 156 4.04 -13.25 -0.39
C ALA A 156 3.19 -14.53 -0.27
N ARG A 157 2.69 -15.06 -1.40
CA ARG A 157 1.91 -16.31 -1.45
C ARG A 157 2.69 -17.50 -0.89
N GLY A 158 3.98 -17.61 -1.20
CA GLY A 158 4.87 -18.62 -0.63
C GLY A 158 5.36 -18.34 0.80
N GLY A 159 5.10 -17.13 1.32
CA GLY A 159 5.70 -16.58 2.54
C GLY A 159 4.73 -16.38 3.71
N ALA A 160 3.56 -17.01 3.71
CA ALA A 160 2.53 -16.81 4.74
C ALA A 160 3.04 -17.04 6.19
N LEU A 161 3.83 -18.08 6.41
CA LEU A 161 4.41 -18.38 7.74
C LEU A 161 5.48 -17.33 8.15
N PRO A 162 6.48 -17.00 7.32
CA PRO A 162 7.37 -15.87 7.58
C PRO A 162 6.63 -14.55 7.89
N LEU A 163 5.59 -14.17 7.14
CA LEU A 163 4.79 -12.97 7.42
C LEU A 163 4.14 -13.03 8.80
N SER A 164 3.53 -14.17 9.14
CA SER A 164 2.89 -14.39 10.43
C SER A 164 3.88 -14.27 11.60
N ARG A 165 5.11 -14.77 11.42
CA ARG A 165 6.21 -14.62 12.39
C ARG A 165 6.68 -13.17 12.49
N GLY A 166 6.84 -12.49 11.37
CA GLY A 166 7.18 -11.07 11.30
C GLY A 166 6.16 -10.23 12.07
N PHE A 167 4.88 -10.42 11.78
CA PHE A 167 3.77 -9.76 12.45
C PHE A 167 3.82 -9.97 13.97
N SER A 168 3.87 -11.24 14.40
CA SER A 168 3.91 -11.60 15.82
C SER A 168 5.11 -10.97 16.53
N ARG A 169 6.29 -10.98 15.89
CA ARG A 169 7.49 -10.32 16.43
C ARG A 169 7.31 -8.81 16.56
N SER A 170 6.71 -8.15 15.56
CA SER A 170 6.44 -6.70 15.59
C SER A 170 5.49 -6.33 16.72
N ILE A 171 4.42 -7.10 16.93
CA ILE A 171 3.51 -6.95 18.09
C ILE A 171 4.29 -7.07 19.41
N LEU A 172 5.06 -8.14 19.59
CA LEU A 172 5.81 -8.39 20.82
C LEU A 172 6.87 -7.29 21.11
N ARG A 173 7.40 -6.65 20.06
CA ARG A 173 8.33 -5.53 20.17
C ARG A 173 7.65 -4.16 20.24
N ARG A 174 6.32 -4.09 20.18
CA ARG A 174 5.53 -2.85 20.09
C ARG A 174 5.90 -1.99 18.88
N ASP A 175 6.37 -2.62 17.80
CA ASP A 175 6.59 -1.98 16.51
C ASP A 175 5.30 -2.05 15.68
N PHE A 176 4.31 -1.25 16.11
CA PHE A 176 2.98 -1.25 15.51
C PHE A 176 2.93 -0.75 14.06
N PRO A 177 3.76 0.23 13.62
CA PRO A 177 3.82 0.58 12.20
C PRO A 177 4.23 -0.60 11.32
N THR A 178 5.24 -1.38 11.71
CA THR A 178 5.62 -2.59 10.97
C THR A 178 4.53 -3.66 11.07
N ALA A 179 3.88 -3.81 12.23
CA ALA A 179 2.78 -4.75 12.39
C ALA A 179 1.59 -4.43 11.46
N GLY A 180 1.21 -3.15 11.32
CA GLY A 180 0.17 -2.68 10.40
C GLY A 180 0.46 -3.03 8.93
N ARG A 181 1.70 -2.78 8.50
CA ARG A 181 2.15 -3.12 7.14
C ARG A 181 2.16 -4.63 6.87
N LEU A 182 2.53 -5.43 7.87
CA LEU A 182 2.53 -6.89 7.74
C LEU A 182 1.13 -7.49 7.78
N VAL A 183 0.23 -6.96 8.62
CA VAL A 183 -1.15 -7.45 8.68
C VAL A 183 -1.92 -7.13 7.39
N ARG A 184 -1.58 -6.03 6.70
CA ARG A 184 -2.09 -5.75 5.35
C ARG A 184 -1.76 -6.86 4.35
N TRP A 185 -0.53 -7.38 4.35
CA TRP A 185 -0.18 -8.54 3.52
C TRP A 185 -0.95 -9.80 3.91
N LEU A 186 -1.15 -10.05 5.22
CA LEU A 186 -1.95 -11.18 5.68
C LEU A 186 -3.41 -11.05 5.22
N ALA A 187 -4.00 -9.87 5.31
CA ALA A 187 -5.35 -9.60 4.82
C ALA A 187 -5.46 -9.79 3.29
N TRP A 188 -4.47 -9.30 2.53
CA TRP A 188 -4.39 -9.54 1.09
C TRP A 188 -4.29 -11.04 0.76
N LEU A 189 -3.44 -11.80 1.47
CA LEU A 189 -3.34 -13.25 1.29
C LEU A 189 -4.65 -13.98 1.60
N ARG A 190 -5.37 -13.53 2.63
CA ARG A 190 -6.71 -14.06 2.95
C ARG A 190 -7.69 -13.81 1.81
N HIS A 191 -7.64 -12.62 1.21
CA HIS A 191 -8.43 -12.26 0.04
C HIS A 191 -8.13 -13.13 -1.18
N GLU A 192 -6.86 -13.47 -1.38
CA GLU A 192 -6.42 -14.40 -2.43
C GLU A 192 -6.71 -15.89 -2.11
N GLY A 193 -7.38 -16.18 -0.98
CA GLY A 193 -7.73 -17.54 -0.57
C GLY A 193 -6.58 -18.37 -0.02
N VAL A 194 -5.45 -17.73 0.33
CA VAL A 194 -4.29 -18.42 0.93
C VAL A 194 -4.60 -18.75 2.40
N GLY A 195 -4.36 -20.00 2.79
CA GLY A 195 -4.49 -20.44 4.18
C GLY A 195 -3.43 -19.81 5.08
N LEU A 196 -3.86 -19.23 6.21
CA LEU A 196 -2.97 -18.49 7.11
C LEU A 196 -2.82 -19.20 8.47
N PRO A 197 -1.62 -19.21 9.07
CA PRO A 197 -1.40 -19.70 10.44
C PRO A 197 -2.02 -18.82 11.53
N LEU A 198 -2.34 -17.57 11.21
CA LEU A 198 -2.96 -16.60 12.09
C LEU A 198 -4.27 -16.11 11.48
N ASP A 199 -5.25 -15.82 12.32
CA ASP A 199 -6.49 -15.18 11.90
C ASP A 199 -6.23 -13.68 11.62
N PRO A 200 -6.33 -13.22 10.36
CA PRO A 200 -6.05 -11.85 10.00
C PRO A 200 -7.11 -10.87 10.53
N ASP A 201 -8.36 -11.29 10.74
CA ASP A 201 -9.41 -10.45 11.31
C ASP A 201 -9.06 -10.07 12.76
N VAL A 202 -8.69 -11.07 13.57
CA VAL A 202 -8.23 -10.85 14.95
C VAL A 202 -6.92 -10.05 14.97
N ALA A 203 -6.01 -10.29 14.02
CA ALA A 203 -4.74 -9.58 13.95
C ALA A 203 -4.93 -8.09 13.63
N VAL A 204 -5.80 -7.74 12.68
CA VAL A 204 -6.11 -6.34 12.32
C VAL A 204 -6.74 -5.63 13.51
N GLU A 205 -7.74 -6.24 14.16
CA GLU A 205 -8.40 -5.66 15.32
C GLU A 205 -7.43 -5.45 16.48
N HIS A 206 -6.54 -6.41 16.74
CA HIS A 206 -5.52 -6.26 17.77
C HIS A 206 -4.63 -5.03 17.50
N VAL A 207 -4.07 -4.89 16.29
CA VAL A 207 -3.25 -3.72 15.95
C VAL A 207 -4.06 -2.43 16.03
N HIS A 208 -5.33 -2.43 15.65
CA HIS A 208 -6.18 -1.25 15.77
C HIS A 208 -6.34 -0.80 17.23
N LEU A 209 -6.51 -1.74 18.16
CA LEU A 209 -6.69 -1.46 19.59
C LEU A 209 -5.38 -1.05 20.29
N VAL A 210 -4.24 -1.62 19.90
CA VAL A 210 -2.96 -1.40 20.61
C VAL A 210 -1.97 -0.50 19.87
N GLY A 211 -2.16 -0.31 18.56
CA GLY A 211 -1.28 0.43 17.67
C GLY A 211 -1.59 1.92 17.67
N GLY A 212 -0.57 2.73 17.95
CA GLY A 212 -0.69 4.19 17.92
C GLY A 212 -1.12 4.77 16.56
N ALA A 213 -1.69 5.98 16.62
CA ALA A 213 -2.54 6.60 15.59
C ALA A 213 -1.79 7.38 14.47
N GLY A 214 -0.70 6.83 13.92
CA GLY A 214 -0.08 7.45 12.75
C GLY A 214 -0.99 7.35 11.51
N PRO A 215 -1.24 8.43 10.75
CA PRO A 215 -2.17 8.39 9.60
C PRO A 215 -1.87 7.28 8.58
N ARG A 216 -0.59 7.05 8.26
CA ARG A 216 -0.18 5.97 7.36
C ARG A 216 -0.43 4.57 7.94
N ALA A 217 -0.24 4.38 9.25
CA ALA A 217 -0.55 3.11 9.89
C ALA A 217 -2.07 2.86 9.92
N ALA A 218 -2.86 3.91 10.16
CA ALA A 218 -4.32 3.83 10.08
C ALA A 218 -4.78 3.48 8.65
N LEU A 219 -4.15 4.05 7.62
CA LEU A 219 -4.40 3.73 6.22
C LEU A 219 -4.09 2.25 5.90
N ASP A 220 -2.93 1.72 6.35
CA ASP A 220 -2.59 0.30 6.17
C ASP A 220 -3.66 -0.63 6.79
N LEU A 221 -4.17 -0.29 7.99
CA LEU A 221 -5.23 -1.05 8.66
C LEU A 221 -6.57 -0.94 7.93
N ALA A 222 -6.93 0.23 7.42
CA ALA A 222 -8.17 0.42 6.66
C ALA A 222 -8.16 -0.38 5.35
N ILE A 223 -7.01 -0.41 4.65
CA ILE A 223 -6.82 -1.25 3.47
C ILE A 223 -6.93 -2.73 3.84
N ALA A 224 -6.31 -3.15 4.95
CA ALA A 224 -6.41 -4.52 5.45
C ALA A 224 -7.87 -4.93 5.71
N ARG A 225 -8.66 -4.08 6.39
CA ARG A 225 -10.10 -4.34 6.64
C ARG A 225 -10.89 -4.52 5.35
N HIS A 226 -10.68 -3.66 4.36
CA HIS A 226 -11.35 -3.77 3.06
C HIS A 226 -11.10 -5.12 2.37
N PHE A 227 -9.89 -5.68 2.47
CA PHE A 227 -9.62 -7.03 1.95
C PHE A 227 -10.44 -8.10 2.66
N LEU A 228 -10.53 -8.04 3.98
CA LEU A 228 -11.23 -9.03 4.81
C LEU A 228 -12.75 -9.00 4.60
N GLU A 229 -13.32 -7.81 4.50
CA GLU A 229 -14.74 -7.62 4.21
C GLU A 229 -15.14 -8.19 2.84
N ARG A 230 -14.32 -7.96 1.82
CA ARG A 230 -14.56 -8.49 0.46
C ARG A 230 -14.35 -10.00 0.37
N SER A 231 -13.50 -10.57 1.21
CA SER A 231 -13.27 -12.03 1.29
C SER A 231 -14.47 -12.77 1.85
N SER A 232 -15.19 -12.11 2.76
CA SER A 232 -16.40 -12.65 3.40
C SER A 232 -17.60 -12.71 2.44
N GLY A 233 -17.53 -12.03 1.29
CA GLY A 233 -18.57 -12.01 0.25
C GLY A 233 -18.58 -13.21 -0.71
N THR A 234 -17.59 -14.11 -0.65
CA THR A 234 -17.46 -15.25 -1.58
C THR A 234 -17.71 -16.59 -0.88
N ALA A 235 -18.96 -16.83 -0.48
CA ALA A 235 -19.46 -18.18 -0.24
C ALA A 235 -20.78 -18.37 -0.99
N PRO A 236 -20.81 -19.10 -2.13
CA PRO A 236 -22.06 -19.72 -2.53
C PRO A 236 -22.36 -20.82 -1.51
N GLU A 237 -23.50 -20.69 -0.86
CA GLU A 237 -24.17 -21.75 -0.12
C GLU A 237 -24.35 -22.94 -1.07
N ALA A 238 -23.41 -23.88 -1.05
CA ALA A 238 -23.58 -25.17 -1.69
C ALA A 238 -24.68 -25.90 -0.93
N ALA A 239 -25.90 -25.81 -1.48
CA ALA A 239 -27.05 -26.57 -1.07
C ALA A 239 -26.64 -28.03 -0.91
N ARG A 240 -26.78 -28.52 0.33
CA ARG A 240 -26.75 -29.96 0.62
C ARG A 240 -28.00 -30.56 -0.02
N THR A 241 -27.80 -31.41 -1.01
CA THR A 241 -28.76 -32.44 -1.44
C THR A 241 -28.09 -33.79 -1.28
#